data_AF-A0A292ZIY9-F1
#
_entry.id   AF-A0A292ZIY9-F1
#
_cell.length_a   1.000
_cell.length_b   1.000
_cell.length_c   1.000
_cell.angle_alpha   90.00
_cell.angle_beta   90.00
_cell.angle_gamma   90.00
#
_symmetry.space_group_name_H-M   'P 1'
#
loop_
_entity.id
_entity.type
_entity.pdbx_description
1 polymer ?
#
loop_
_entity_poly.entity_id
_entity_poly.type
_entity_poly.pdbx_seq_one_letter_code
_entity_poly.pdbx_strand_id
1 'polypeptide(L)' 'MIRVLEGELRLTYLDPPSEVVLTPERPGLILPQQPHFVTPIGAMKMRVDFYDQPPGA' A
#
# COMPACT_ATOMS: atom_id res chain seq x y z
N MET A 1 -4.08 -5.43 -1.36
CA MET A 1 -3.56 -4.43 -2.33
C MET A 1 -4.02 -3.05 -1.90
N ILE A 2 -3.09 -2.10 -1.78
CA ILE A 2 -3.37 -0.70 -1.46
C ILE A 2 -3.40 0.09 -2.76
N ARG A 3 -4.49 0.82 -3.02
CA ARG A 3 -4.61 1.75 -4.15
C ARG A 3 -4.88 3.15 -3.64
N VAL A 4 -4.04 4.10 -4.05
CA VAL A 4 -4.33 5.52 -3.85
C VAL A 4 -5.26 5.97 -4.97
N LEU A 5 -6.33 6.68 -4.62
CA LEU A 5 -7.27 7.26 -5.58
C LEU A 5 -6.92 8.74 -5.81
N GLU A 6 -6.52 9.46 -4.77
CA GLU A 6 -6.11 10.87 -4.79
C GLU A 6 -5.02 11.10 -3.73
N GLY A 7 -4.04 11.97 -4.01
CA GLY A 7 -2.94 12.30 -3.09
C GLY A 7 -1.84 11.25 -3.03
N GLU A 8 -1.16 11.15 -1.89
CA GLU A 8 0.01 10.29 -1.68
C GLU A 8 -0.05 9.54 -0.34
N LEU A 9 0.54 8.35 -0.30
CA LEU A 9 0.67 7.52 0.90
C LEU A 9 2.11 7.04 1.06
N ARG A 10 2.71 7.21 2.24
CA ARG A 10 3.95 6.52 2.59
C ARG A 10 3.60 5.14 3.13
N LEU A 11 4.15 4.11 2.53
CA LEU A 11 4.14 2.74 3.02
C LEU A 11 5.50 2.43 3.64
N THR A 12 5.52 1.98 4.88
CA THR A 12 6.73 1.60 5.60
C THR A 12 6.67 0.12 5.95
N TYR A 13 7.67 -0.64 5.48
CA TYR A 13 7.91 -2.02 5.86
C TYR A 13 8.84 -2.09 7.07
N LEU A 14 8.62 -3.08 7.93
CA LEU A 14 9.38 -3.22 9.18
C LEU A 14 10.54 -4.21 9.09
N ASP A 15 10.45 -5.21 8.21
CA ASP A 15 11.46 -6.27 8.08
C ASP A 15 11.54 -6.81 6.64
N PRO A 16 12.60 -6.49 5.87
CA PRO A 16 13.61 -5.47 6.18
C PRO A 16 13.00 -4.06 6.17
N PRO A 17 13.52 -3.12 6.99
CA PRO A 17 13.05 -1.73 6.99
C PRO A 17 13.20 -1.08 5.62
N SER A 18 12.11 -0.57 5.07
CA SER A 18 12.12 0.19 3.81
C SER A 18 10.86 1.03 3.66
N GLU A 19 10.93 2.06 2.81
CA GLU A 19 9.80 2.95 2.56
C GLU A 19 9.54 3.12 1.06
N VAL A 20 8.26 3.23 0.71
CA VAL A 20 7.80 3.48 -0.66
C VAL A 20 6.66 4.49 -0.63
N VAL A 21 6.69 5.47 -1.52
CA VAL A 21 5.55 6.36 -1.78
C VAL A 21 4.63 5.71 -2.80
N LEU A 22 3.35 5.58 -2.44
CA LEU A 22 2.28 5.13 -3.32
C LEU A 22 1.53 6.35 -3.87
N THR A 23 1.24 6.31 -5.16
CA THR A 23 0.45 7.30 -5.91
C THR A 23 -0.68 6.57 -6.66
N PRO A 24 -1.62 7.28 -7.30
CA PRO A 24 -2.63 6.63 -8.15
C PRO A 24 -2.04 5.72 -9.24
N GLU A 25 -0.84 6.06 -9.75
CA GLU A 25 -0.12 5.30 -10.78
C GLU A 25 0.72 4.15 -10.19
N ARG A 26 0.98 4.17 -8.88
CA ARG A 26 1.84 3.20 -8.20
C ARG A 26 1.15 2.58 -6.98
N PRO A 27 0.32 1.54 -7.20
CA PRO A 27 -0.30 0.81 -6.10
C PRO A 27 0.70 -0.06 -5.33
N GLY A 28 0.38 -0.36 -4.08
CA GLY A 28 1.18 -1.22 -3.20
C GLY A 28 0.60 -2.63 -3.09
N LEU A 29 1.33 -3.66 -3.52
CA LEU A 29 1.02 -5.05 -3.17
C LEU A 29 1.64 -5.37 -1.82
N ILE A 30 0.82 -5.84 -0.88
CA ILE A 30 1.24 -6.31 0.43
C ILE A 30 0.96 -7.81 0.48
N LEU A 31 1.97 -8.59 0.86
CA LEU A 31 1.81 -10.04 1.04
C LEU A 31 1.21 -10.36 2.42
N PRO A 32 0.50 -11.49 2.57
CA PRO A 32 0.07 -11.96 3.88
C PRO A 32 1.23 -12.00 4.88
N GLN A 33 0.95 -11.64 6.12
CA GLN A 33 1.93 -11.61 7.22
C GLN A 33 3.13 -10.67 7.04
N GLN A 34 3.15 -9.81 6.01
CA GLN A 34 4.21 -8.82 5.82
C GLN A 34 3.96 -7.60 6.72
N PRO A 35 4.75 -7.36 7.79
CA PRO A 35 4.48 -6.29 8.74
C PRO A 35 4.76 -4.91 8.11
N HIS A 36 3.77 -4.03 8.17
CA HIS A 36 3.84 -2.69 7.59
C HIS A 36 2.87 -1.73 8.28
N PHE A 37 3.10 -0.43 8.09
CA PHE A 37 2.12 0.61 8.40
C PHE A 37 2.11 1.66 7.29
N VAL A 38 1.09 2.50 7.29
CA VAL A 38 0.93 3.55 6.29
C VAL A 38 0.74 4.91 6.94
N THR A 39 1.30 5.95 6.31
CA THR A 39 1.21 7.33 6.75
C THR A 39 0.73 8.20 5.58
N PRO A 40 -0.44 8.87 5.68
CA PRO A 40 -0.89 9.86 4.69
C PRO A 40 0.13 10.97 4.49
N ILE A 41 0.38 11.35 3.24
CA ILE A 41 1.16 12.54 2.90
C ILE A 41 0.15 13.60 2.44
N GLY A 42 -0.24 14.47 3.36
CA GLY A 42 -1.30 15.46 3.12
C GLY A 42 -2.70 14.83 2.99
N ALA A 43 -3.61 15.56 2.35
CA ALA A 43 -4.95 15.06 2.06
C ALA A 43 -4.87 13.96 0.98
N MET A 44 -5.47 12.81 1.26
CA MET A 44 -5.45 11.66 0.35
C MET A 44 -6.71 10.81 0.48
N LYS A 45 -6.98 10.02 -0.54
CA LYS A 45 -8.05 9.01 -0.56
C LYS A 45 -7.47 7.70 -1.06
N MET A 46 -7.75 6.61 -0.37
CA MET A 46 -7.28 5.27 -0.76
C MET A 46 -8.35 4.21 -0.59
N ARG A 47 -8.11 3.05 -1.21
CA ARG A 47 -8.88 1.82 -1.03
C ARG A 47 -7.93 0.66 -0.79
N VAL A 48 -8.32 -0.24 0.10
CA VAL A 48 -7.62 -1.51 0.32
C VAL A 48 -8.51 -2.63 -0.18
N ASP A 49 -8.02 -3.38 -1.15
CA ASP A 49 -8.67 -4.59 -1.65
C ASP A 49 -7.99 -5.80 -0.99
N PHE A 50 -8.77 -6.68 -0.36
CA PHE A 50 -8.29 -7.93 0.23
C PHE A 50 -8.61 -9.10 -0.71
N TYR A 51 -7.65 -10.00 -0.91
CA TYR A 51 -7.78 -11.20 -1.73
C TYR A 51 -7.29 -12.41 -0.92
N ASP A 52 -7.96 -13.54 -1.05
CA ASP A 52 -7.59 -14.84 -0.48
C ASP A 52 -6.76 -15.69 -1.46
N GLN A 53 -6.66 -15.25 -2.73
CA GLN A 53 -5.77 -15.80 -3.76
C GLN A 53 -5.01 -14.66 -4.46
N PRO A 54 -3.83 -14.95 -5.06
CA PRO A 54 -3.12 -13.94 -5.86
C PRO A 54 -4.02 -13.42 -6.99
N PRO A 55 -4.08 -12.09 -7.23
CA PRO A 55 -4.81 -11.55 -8.36
C PRO A 55 -4.20 -12.07 -9.66
N GLY A 56 -4.94 -12.93 -10.38
CA GLY A 56 -4.50 -13.60 -11.61
C GLY A 56 -4.67 -15.13 -11.62
N ALA A 57 -5.31 -15.73 -10.61
CA ALA A 57 -5.75 -17.12 -10.62
C ALA A 57 -6.96 -17.35 -11.55
#